data_AF-A0A963YVV6-F1
#
_entry.id   AF-A0A963YVV6-F1
#
_cell.length_a   1.000
_cell.length_b   1.000
_cell.length_c   1.000
_cell.angle_alpha   90.00
_cell.angle_beta   90.00
_cell.angle_gamma   90.00
#
_symmetry.space_group_name_H-M   'P 1'
#
loop_
_entity.id
_entity.type
_entity.pdbx_description
1 polymer ?
#
loop_
_entity_poly.entity_id
_entity_poly.type
_entity_poly.pdbx_seq_one_letter_code
_entity_poly.pdbx_strand_id
1 'polypeptide(L)'
;MAQEHADASHRSVPLGRRLARLLLTSPTRQSVTERECVARFLAAEPALAATSRWVKAMDLLLRKKTKASLNSLLDIGERTLLAKFAMGFRRDLSAIKNALATPWTTSPVEGQINKLKMIKRTMYGRAGFQLLRARILHAN
;
A
#
# COMPACT_ATOMS: atom_id res chain seq x y z
N MET A 1 14.00 -27.57 -44.55
CA MET A 1 13.70 -26.12 -44.52
C MET A 1 12.68 -25.90 -43.41
N ALA A 2 12.97 -24.95 -42.54
CA ALA A 2 12.60 -24.92 -41.13
C ALA A 2 11.09 -24.87 -40.84
N GLN A 3 10.65 -25.73 -39.92
CA GLN A 3 9.44 -25.55 -39.12
C GLN A 3 9.73 -24.49 -38.05
N GLU A 4 9.19 -23.29 -38.22
CA GLU A 4 9.02 -22.32 -37.15
C GLU A 4 7.94 -22.82 -36.19
N HIS A 5 8.36 -23.67 -35.24
CA HIS A 5 7.61 -23.87 -34.02
C HIS A 5 7.74 -22.59 -33.18
N ALA A 6 6.81 -21.66 -33.39
CA ALA A 6 6.62 -20.52 -32.51
C ALA A 6 6.16 -21.04 -31.13
N ASP A 7 7.15 -21.27 -30.28
CA ASP A 7 7.01 -21.49 -28.84
C ASP A 7 6.25 -20.30 -28.25
N ALA A 8 4.92 -20.45 -28.17
CA ALA A 8 4.04 -19.56 -27.43
C ALA A 8 4.32 -19.76 -25.95
N SER A 9 5.46 -19.23 -25.53
CA SER A 9 5.92 -19.09 -24.15
C SER A 9 4.74 -19.00 -23.20
N HIS A 10 4.64 -20.00 -22.32
CA HIS A 10 3.81 -19.95 -21.11
C HIS A 10 4.27 -18.72 -20.30
N ARG A 11 3.75 -17.53 -20.65
CA ARG A 11 4.05 -16.29 -19.95
C ARG A 11 3.47 -16.44 -18.56
N SER A 12 4.35 -16.67 -17.59
CA SER A 12 3.97 -16.87 -16.20
C SER A 12 3.12 -15.69 -15.76
N VAL A 13 1.85 -15.97 -15.48
CA VAL A 13 0.94 -14.97 -14.91
C VAL A 13 1.61 -14.48 -13.63
N PRO A 14 1.84 -13.17 -13.46
CA PRO A 14 2.43 -12.67 -12.24
C PRO A 14 1.54 -13.06 -11.07
N LEU A 15 2.12 -13.60 -10.00
CA LEU A 15 1.41 -14.03 -8.80
C LEU A 15 1.78 -13.17 -7.58
N GLY A 16 0.92 -13.20 -6.57
CA GLY A 16 1.14 -12.54 -5.29
C GLY A 16 1.46 -11.05 -5.41
N ARG A 17 2.58 -10.62 -4.84
CA ARG A 17 2.98 -9.20 -4.77
C ARG A 17 3.21 -8.58 -6.15
N ARG A 18 3.66 -9.35 -7.13
CA ARG A 18 3.90 -8.84 -8.49
C ARG A 18 2.58 -8.48 -9.17
N LEU A 19 1.56 -9.32 -9.04
CA LEU A 19 0.21 -9.03 -9.54
C LEU A 19 -0.40 -7.84 -8.81
N ALA A 20 -0.36 -7.83 -7.49
CA ALA A 20 -0.90 -6.73 -6.70
C ALA A 20 -0.26 -5.38 -7.09
N ARG A 21 1.06 -5.36 -7.29
CA ARG A 21 1.76 -4.17 -7.79
C ARG A 21 1.26 -3.77 -9.17
N LEU A 22 1.15 -4.71 -10.11
CA LEU A 22 0.67 -4.42 -11.46
C LEU A 22 -0.77 -3.88 -11.45
N LEU A 23 -1.66 -4.46 -10.66
CA LEU A 23 -3.05 -4.01 -10.50
C LEU A 23 -3.14 -2.57 -9.99
N LEU A 24 -2.23 -2.16 -9.10
CA LEU A 24 -2.23 -0.83 -8.47
C LEU A 24 -1.37 0.21 -9.22
N THR A 25 -0.48 -0.22 -10.12
CA THR A 25 0.38 0.67 -10.89
C THR A 25 -0.42 1.45 -11.93
N SER A 26 -0.06 2.72 -12.17
CA SER A 26 -0.67 3.53 -13.24
C SER A 26 -0.49 2.86 -14.61
N PRO A 27 -1.52 2.85 -15.47
CA PRO A 27 -1.42 2.22 -16.80
C PRO A 27 -0.27 2.75 -17.67
N THR A 28 0.12 4.02 -17.48
CA THR A 28 1.22 4.66 -18.22
C THR A 28 2.61 4.09 -17.89
N ARG A 29 2.75 3.37 -16.78
CA ARG A 29 4.00 2.74 -16.33
C ARG A 29 4.03 1.24 -16.59
N GLN A 30 3.02 0.71 -17.27
CA GLN A 30 2.89 -0.70 -17.61
C GLN A 30 3.23 -0.90 -19.09
N SER A 31 3.93 -1.99 -19.40
CA SER A 31 4.08 -2.43 -20.79
C SER A 31 2.72 -2.76 -21.41
N VAL A 32 2.65 -2.82 -22.75
CA VAL A 32 1.40 -3.16 -23.47
C VAL A 32 0.87 -4.52 -23.03
N THR A 33 1.75 -5.51 -22.92
CA THR A 33 1.42 -6.88 -22.54
C THR A 33 0.93 -6.99 -21.09
N GLU A 34 1.52 -6.22 -20.17
CA GLU A 34 1.05 -6.15 -18.78
C GLU A 34 -0.34 -5.51 -18.68
N ARG A 35 -0.60 -4.44 -19.45
CA ARG A 35 -1.90 -3.79 -19.48
C ARG A 35 -2.99 -4.73 -19.99
N GLU A 36 -2.73 -5.45 -21.06
CA GLU A 36 -3.65 -6.44 -21.61
C GLU A 36 -3.94 -7.58 -20.63
N CYS A 37 -2.88 -8.09 -19.97
CA CYS A 37 -3.02 -9.11 -18.94
C CYS A 37 -3.89 -8.62 -17.76
N VAL A 38 -3.62 -7.42 -17.24
CA VAL A 38 -4.42 -6.80 -16.18
C VAL A 38 -5.87 -6.59 -16.63
N ALA A 39 -6.09 -6.09 -17.85
CA ALA A 39 -7.43 -5.87 -18.38
C ALA A 39 -8.23 -7.18 -18.47
N ARG A 40 -7.62 -8.25 -18.98
CA ARG A 40 -8.23 -9.59 -19.02
C ARG A 40 -8.58 -10.10 -17.63
N PHE A 41 -7.68 -9.94 -16.66
CA PHE A 41 -7.90 -10.40 -15.29
C PHE A 41 -9.04 -9.64 -14.60
N LEU A 42 -9.09 -8.32 -14.79
CA LEU A 42 -10.14 -7.48 -14.23
C LEU A 42 -11.51 -7.68 -14.92
N ALA A 43 -11.52 -8.07 -16.20
CA ALA A 43 -12.74 -8.45 -16.90
C ALA A 43 -13.28 -9.81 -16.42
N ALA A 44 -12.38 -10.76 -16.13
CA ALA A 44 -12.74 -12.08 -15.64
C ALA A 44 -13.25 -12.07 -14.20
N GLU A 45 -12.75 -11.16 -13.35
CA GLU A 45 -13.13 -11.06 -11.94
C GLU A 45 -13.60 -9.63 -11.56
N PRO A 46 -14.91 -9.34 -11.71
CA PRO A 46 -15.47 -8.01 -11.46
C PRO A 46 -15.32 -7.52 -10.01
N ALA A 47 -15.33 -8.41 -9.01
CA ALA A 47 -15.19 -8.01 -7.62
C ALA A 47 -13.76 -7.49 -7.35
N LEU A 48 -12.76 -8.08 -7.99
CA LEU A 48 -11.40 -7.59 -7.94
C LEU A 48 -11.25 -6.25 -8.67
N ALA A 49 -11.91 -6.08 -9.82
CA ALA A 49 -11.92 -4.80 -10.52
C ALA A 49 -12.50 -3.67 -9.66
N ALA A 50 -13.62 -3.92 -8.98
CA ALA A 50 -14.20 -2.97 -8.02
C ALA A 50 -13.21 -2.65 -6.89
N THR A 51 -12.56 -3.68 -6.33
CA THR A 51 -11.57 -3.53 -5.26
C THR A 51 -10.35 -2.72 -5.72
N SER A 52 -9.78 -3.00 -6.90
CA SER A 52 -8.63 -2.27 -7.44
C SER A 52 -8.96 -0.79 -7.69
N ARG A 53 -10.14 -0.50 -8.25
CA ARG A 53 -10.63 0.88 -8.42
C ARG A 53 -10.76 1.60 -7.08
N TRP A 54 -11.33 0.94 -6.08
CA TRP A 54 -11.47 1.49 -4.75
C TRP A 54 -10.11 1.81 -4.09
N VAL A 55 -9.14 0.88 -4.14
CA VAL A 55 -7.80 1.12 -3.59
C VAL A 55 -7.11 2.31 -4.27
N LYS A 56 -7.23 2.43 -5.60
CA LYS A 56 -6.69 3.59 -6.34
C LYS A 56 -7.36 4.91 -5.93
N ALA A 57 -8.68 4.91 -5.75
CA ALA A 57 -9.41 6.10 -5.30
C ALA A 57 -9.00 6.49 -3.86
N MET A 58 -8.83 5.52 -2.97
CA MET A 58 -8.33 5.75 -1.61
C MET A 58 -6.89 6.28 -1.60
N ASP A 59 -5.98 5.75 -2.42
CA ASP A 59 -4.60 6.27 -2.53
C ASP A 59 -4.60 7.74 -2.99
N LEU A 60 -5.44 8.09 -3.97
CA LEU A 60 -5.60 9.48 -4.40
C LEU A 60 -6.14 10.38 -3.27
N LEU A 61 -7.11 9.89 -2.49
CA LEU A 61 -7.65 10.62 -1.34
C LEU A 61 -6.58 10.86 -0.27
N LEU A 62 -5.86 9.81 0.13
CA LEU A 62 -4.83 9.89 1.17
C LEU A 62 -3.66 10.79 0.75
N ARG A 63 -3.37 10.87 -0.56
CA ARG A 63 -2.39 11.83 -1.12
C ARG A 63 -2.93 13.24 -1.30
N LYS A 64 -4.18 13.51 -0.90
CA LYS A 64 -4.88 14.79 -1.08
C LYS A 64 -4.95 15.24 -2.55
N LYS A 65 -5.03 14.28 -3.48
CA LYS A 65 -5.08 14.49 -4.94
C LYS A 65 -6.50 14.41 -5.53
N THR A 66 -7.53 14.39 -4.68
CA THR A 66 -8.94 14.32 -5.10
C THR A 66 -9.84 15.06 -4.12
N LYS A 67 -11.03 15.45 -4.61
CA LYS A 67 -12.12 16.02 -3.80
C LYS A 67 -13.15 14.96 -3.37
N ALA A 68 -12.89 13.68 -3.65
CA ALA A 68 -13.78 12.59 -3.26
C ALA A 68 -14.04 12.59 -1.74
N SER A 69 -15.26 12.27 -1.34
CA SER A 69 -15.62 12.19 0.07
C SER A 69 -15.12 10.88 0.69
N LEU A 70 -14.39 10.97 1.81
CA LEU A 70 -13.93 9.80 2.56
C LEU A 70 -15.08 8.84 2.88
N ASN A 71 -16.20 9.36 3.40
CA ASN A 71 -17.34 8.53 3.77
C ASN A 71 -17.89 7.75 2.57
N SER A 72 -18.07 8.42 1.42
CA SER A 72 -18.54 7.76 0.19
C SER A 72 -17.60 6.66 -0.28
N LEU A 73 -16.29 6.86 -0.14
CA LEU A 73 -15.32 5.83 -0.48
C LEU A 73 -15.35 4.67 0.52
N LEU A 74 -15.59 4.92 1.81
CA LEU A 74 -15.75 3.84 2.79
C LEU A 74 -17.01 3.01 2.53
N ASP A 75 -18.13 3.64 2.18
CA ASP A 75 -19.37 2.94 1.79
C ASP A 75 -19.15 2.00 0.59
N ILE A 76 -18.36 2.46 -0.40
CA ILE A 76 -17.96 1.61 -1.54
C ILE A 76 -17.04 0.49 -1.06
N GLY A 77 -16.04 0.80 -0.25
CA GLY A 77 -15.03 -0.15 0.25
C GLY A 77 -15.63 -1.33 1.00
N GLU A 78 -16.70 -1.09 1.77
CA GLU A 78 -17.46 -2.10 2.50
C GLU A 78 -18.17 -3.12 1.60
N ARG A 79 -18.31 -2.83 0.30
CA ARG A 79 -18.87 -3.74 -0.71
C ARG A 79 -17.80 -4.43 -1.57
N THR A 80 -16.52 -4.20 -1.28
CA THR A 80 -15.39 -4.80 -2.01
C THR A 80 -14.82 -6.01 -1.27
N LEU A 81 -13.85 -6.69 -1.90
CA LEU A 81 -13.10 -7.78 -1.27
C LEU A 81 -12.30 -7.31 -0.03
N LEU A 82 -12.15 -6.00 0.17
CA LEU A 82 -11.48 -5.38 1.30
C LEU A 82 -12.45 -4.77 2.33
N ALA A 83 -13.69 -5.26 2.41
CA ALA A 83 -14.71 -4.75 3.34
C ALA A 83 -14.23 -4.65 4.79
N LYS A 84 -13.57 -5.69 5.32
CA LYS A 84 -13.01 -5.69 6.69
C LYS A 84 -11.96 -4.59 6.90
N PHE A 85 -11.18 -4.31 5.88
CA PHE A 85 -10.19 -3.23 5.91
C PHE A 85 -10.89 -1.87 5.90
N ALA A 86 -11.89 -1.66 5.04
CA ALA A 86 -12.70 -0.44 5.03
C ALA A 86 -13.42 -0.17 6.37
N MET A 87 -13.98 -1.19 7.01
CA MET A 87 -14.56 -1.09 8.36
C MET A 87 -13.51 -0.72 9.43
N GLY A 88 -12.24 -1.06 9.22
CA GLY A 88 -11.13 -0.57 10.04
C GLY A 88 -11.02 0.96 10.00
N PHE A 89 -11.11 1.57 8.82
CA PHE A 89 -11.09 3.03 8.69
C PHE A 89 -12.26 3.71 9.39
N ARG A 90 -13.43 3.07 9.49
CA ARG A 90 -14.55 3.62 10.26
C ARG A 90 -14.24 3.71 11.75
N ARG A 91 -13.57 2.71 12.31
CA ARG A 91 -13.14 2.72 13.72
C ARG A 91 -12.19 3.88 14.01
N ASP A 92 -11.30 4.19 13.06
CA ASP A 92 -10.29 5.24 13.18
C ASP A 92 -10.66 6.55 12.45
N LEU A 93 -11.95 6.77 12.16
CA LEU A 93 -12.40 7.82 11.25
C LEU A 93 -11.96 9.22 11.68
N SER A 94 -11.96 9.52 12.98
CA SER A 94 -11.51 10.79 13.53
C SER A 94 -10.02 11.03 13.25
N ALA A 95 -9.18 10.02 13.49
CA ALA A 95 -7.74 10.08 13.23
C ALA A 95 -7.45 10.28 11.73
N ILE A 96 -8.16 9.55 10.86
CA ILE A 96 -7.99 9.67 9.40
C ILE A 96 -8.43 11.06 8.91
N LYS A 97 -9.56 11.59 9.39
CA LYS A 97 -10.00 12.95 9.06
C LYS A 97 -8.96 13.98 9.48
N ASN A 98 -8.39 13.84 10.68
CA ASN A 98 -7.34 14.74 11.16
C ASN A 98 -6.06 14.62 10.33
N ALA A 99 -5.67 13.42 9.92
CA ALA A 99 -4.52 13.21 9.03
C ALA A 99 -4.74 13.84 7.64
N LEU A 100 -5.97 13.84 7.13
CA LEU A 100 -6.33 14.50 5.88
C LEU A 100 -6.37 16.03 6.02
N ALA A 101 -6.87 16.56 7.13
CA ALA A 101 -7.00 17.99 7.36
C ALA A 101 -5.67 18.68 7.73
N THR A 102 -4.80 18.00 8.47
CA THR A 102 -3.56 18.59 8.99
C THR A 102 -2.34 18.25 8.13
N PRO A 103 -1.25 19.04 8.22
CA PRO A 103 0.02 18.70 7.56
C PRO A 103 0.87 17.73 8.39
N TRP A 104 0.44 17.35 9.60
CA TRP A 104 1.22 16.55 10.53
C TRP A 104 1.24 15.07 10.12
N THR A 105 2.41 14.44 10.23
CA THR A 105 2.59 13.00 10.00
C THR A 105 3.32 12.40 11.20
N THR A 106 3.02 11.13 11.51
CA THR A 106 3.71 10.39 12.57
C THR A 106 5.12 9.93 12.12
N SER A 107 5.48 10.11 10.84
CA SER A 107 6.72 9.59 10.26
C SER A 107 8.01 10.02 10.99
N PRO A 108 8.18 11.29 11.42
CA PRO A 108 9.38 11.67 12.19
C PRO A 108 9.43 10.97 13.55
N VAL A 109 8.28 10.85 14.23
CA VAL A 109 8.16 10.18 15.53
C VAL A 109 8.48 8.69 15.40
N GLU A 110 7.95 8.03 14.35
CA GLU A 110 8.27 6.64 14.03
C GLU A 110 9.75 6.44 13.75
N GLY A 111 10.39 7.39 13.05
CA GLY A 111 11.84 7.39 12.83
C GLY A 111 12.63 7.40 14.13
N GLN A 112 12.27 8.27 15.07
CA GLN A 112 12.91 8.34 16.38
C GLN A 112 12.68 7.07 17.21
N ILE A 113 11.45 6.53 17.20
CA ILE A 113 11.13 5.26 17.86
C ILE A 113 11.93 4.11 17.24
N ASN A 114 12.14 4.11 15.93
CA ASN A 114 12.95 3.09 15.25
C ASN A 114 14.43 3.22 15.60
N LYS A 115 15.00 4.43 15.63
CA LYS A 115 16.38 4.69 16.10
C LYS A 115 16.57 4.19 17.54
N LEU A 116 15.63 4.54 18.42
CA LEU A 116 15.58 4.09 19.81
C LEU A 116 15.57 2.55 19.91
N LYS A 117 14.66 1.90 19.18
CA LYS A 117 14.54 0.44 19.15
C LYS A 117 15.80 -0.23 18.59
N MET A 118 16.44 0.37 17.60
CA MET A 118 17.68 -0.13 17.02
C MET A 118 18.82 -0.10 18.03
N ILE A 119 19.06 1.05 18.69
CA ILE A 119 20.10 1.18 19.72
C ILE A 119 19.84 0.20 20.87
N LYS A 120 18.58 0.02 21.29
CA LYS A 120 18.25 -0.97 22.31
C LYS A 120 18.54 -2.40 21.84
N ARG A 121 18.28 -2.74 20.57
CA ARG A 121 18.57 -4.06 19.97
C ARG A 121 20.06 -4.34 19.83
N THR A 122 20.89 -3.36 19.46
CA THR A 122 22.36 -3.55 19.40
C THR A 122 22.96 -3.82 20.79
N MET A 123 22.21 -3.54 21.85
CA MET A 123 22.57 -3.84 23.23
C MET A 123 21.83 -5.06 23.79
N TYR A 124 21.33 -5.93 22.92
CA TYR A 124 20.61 -7.16 23.28
C TYR A 124 19.42 -6.91 24.22
N GLY A 125 18.79 -5.73 24.14
CA GLY A 125 17.67 -5.35 25.00
C GLY A 125 18.04 -4.95 26.42
N ARG A 126 19.32 -5.01 26.81
CA ARG A 126 19.80 -4.80 28.19
C ARG A 126 20.01 -3.34 28.58
N ALA A 127 19.73 -2.40 27.68
CA ALA A 127 19.83 -0.97 27.97
C ALA A 127 18.63 -0.47 28.77
N GLY A 128 18.87 -0.08 30.03
CA GLY A 128 17.94 0.72 30.84
C GLY A 128 17.85 2.17 30.34
N PHE A 129 16.92 2.96 30.89
CA PHE A 129 16.61 4.31 30.40
C PHE A 129 17.84 5.22 30.35
N GLN A 130 18.65 5.28 31.42
CA GLN A 130 19.81 6.16 31.49
C GLN A 130 20.85 5.85 30.41
N LEU A 131 21.17 4.57 30.22
CA LEU A 131 22.11 4.11 29.21
C LEU A 131 21.60 4.36 27.79
N LEU A 132 20.29 4.14 27.57
CA LEU A 132 19.65 4.39 26.28
C LEU A 132 19.64 5.88 25.95
N ARG A 133 19.34 6.75 26.94
CA ARG A 133 19.42 8.22 26.80
C ARG A 133 20.82 8.67 26.45
N ALA A 134 21.84 8.21 27.18
CA ALA A 134 23.24 8.54 26.88
C ALA A 134 23.62 8.15 25.44
N ARG A 135 23.30 6.92 25.02
CA ARG A 135 23.63 6.47 23.65
C ARG A 135 22.89 7.23 22.57
N ILE A 136 21.68 7.70 22.79
CA ILE A 136 20.94 8.50 21.81
C ILE A 136 21.55 9.88 21.67
N LEU A 137 21.88 10.52 22.80
CA LEU A 137 22.50 11.86 22.82
C LEU A 137 23.92 11.86 22.23
N HIS A 138 24.64 10.74 22.33
CA HIS A 138 25.98 10.58 21.78
C HIS A 138 26.03 9.86 20.41
N ALA A 139 24.89 9.42 19.87
CA ALA A 139 24.81 8.86 18.51
C ALA A 139 24.60 9.99 17.50
N ASN A 140 25.69 10.73 17.25
CA ASN A 140 25.86 11.67 16.14
C ASN A 140 26.78 11.04 15.10
#